data_AF-A0A9D5SQA3-F1
#
_entry.id   AF-A0A9D5SQA3-F1
#
_cell.length_a   1.000
_cell.length_b   1.000
_cell.length_c   1.000
_cell.angle_alpha   90.00
_cell.angle_beta   90.00
_cell.angle_gamma   90.00
#
_symmetry.space_group_name_H-M   'P 1'
#
loop_
_entity.id
_entity.type
_entity.pdbx_description
1 polymer ?
#
loop_
_entity_poly.entity_id
_entity_poly.type
_entity_poly.pdbx_seq_one_letter_code
_entity_poly.pdbx_strand_id
1 'polypeptide(L)'
;MKKILAIVLAVFLLLSPILCVTATAFALPTQYGATFLGELSDKYARLTSVESPKVVLIGGSSMAFGLDSERLEKLVGMPVVNFGLYATLGTKCMMDLAKAGIGDGDIVILAPETDAQTMSLYFNGEAVWQALDSDFSMLRYIDAADYGELAGALWGFAQAKLSYVRENNPPMPDGVYSRESFNEFGDISYKRPFNVMHGDFDPSQPIRFDDALLDEDFIEYVNDFSAWCKSRGAVLYYSFSPMNALAAEADEEAIAAWYGKLAAALDCEICSDVRTYIMEAQYFYDTNFHLNDTGVDLRTRYLAADILRMKGDTRAVSLFAPDAPKRPADYFGTDAPEDTTGYFVYEENGDALTLIGITDDGKKQTELTLPALYQGKPVTTVAAGALDGCTRLKTVIVPEYTALTLIYNGAFGGVSTLREIRMETSCEGITVSDGLMDGTPASCVITVERAYYGDFAGDYFWAGHMNRVKMK
;
A
#
# COMPACT_ATOMS: atom_id res chain seq x y z
N MET A 1 -46.88 0.52 33.42
CA MET A 1 -45.55 0.65 34.06
C MET A 1 -44.69 -0.61 33.92
N LYS A 2 -45.05 -1.78 34.49
CA LYS A 2 -44.23 -3.01 34.38
C LYS A 2 -43.93 -3.48 32.95
N LYS A 3 -44.92 -3.44 32.04
CA LYS A 3 -44.74 -3.78 30.62
C LYS A 3 -43.82 -2.81 29.87
N ILE A 4 -43.94 -1.51 30.17
CA ILE A 4 -43.08 -0.47 29.60
C ILE A 4 -41.64 -0.65 30.09
N LEU A 5 -41.45 -0.93 31.38
CA LEU A 5 -40.13 -1.21 31.96
C LEU A 5 -39.49 -2.47 31.35
N ALA A 6 -40.26 -3.53 31.11
CA ALA A 6 -39.77 -4.74 30.46
C ALA A 6 -39.38 -4.49 29.00
N ILE A 7 -40.13 -3.68 28.25
CA ILE A 7 -39.80 -3.29 26.87
C ILE A 7 -38.53 -2.44 26.86
N VAL A 8 -38.42 -1.44 27.73
CA VAL A 8 -37.22 -0.60 27.84
C VAL A 8 -35.98 -1.44 28.20
N LEU A 9 -36.11 -2.39 29.14
CA LEU A 9 -35.01 -3.28 29.51
C LEU A 9 -34.63 -4.23 28.37
N ALA A 10 -35.60 -4.77 27.63
CA ALA A 10 -35.34 -5.62 26.48
C ALA A 10 -34.62 -4.85 25.36
N VAL A 11 -35.06 -3.62 25.06
CA VAL A 11 -34.39 -2.73 24.11
C VAL A 11 -32.97 -2.39 24.57
N PHE A 12 -32.77 -2.08 25.86
CA PHE A 12 -31.45 -1.82 26.41
C PHE A 12 -30.52 -3.03 26.29
N LEU A 13 -31.00 -4.24 26.62
CA LEU A 13 -30.21 -5.47 26.49
C LEU A 13 -29.91 -5.84 25.04
N LEU A 14 -30.79 -5.50 24.10
CA LEU A 14 -30.55 -5.67 22.66
C LEU A 14 -29.50 -4.69 22.14
N LEU A 15 -29.50 -3.45 22.64
CA LEU A 15 -28.57 -2.41 22.22
C LEU A 15 -27.24 -2.44 22.99
N SER A 16 -27.17 -3.12 24.14
CA SER A 16 -25.98 -3.11 24.99
C SER A 16 -24.71 -3.64 24.30
N PRO A 17 -24.74 -4.67 23.42
CA PRO A 17 -23.53 -5.10 22.71
C PRO A 17 -23.04 -4.01 21.76
N ILE A 18 -23.95 -3.35 21.04
CA ILE A 18 -23.62 -2.26 20.10
C ILE A 18 -23.05 -1.06 20.87
N LEU A 19 -23.67 -0.70 21.99
CA LEU A 19 -23.18 0.38 22.86
C LEU A 19 -21.80 0.05 23.43
N CYS A 20 -21.57 -1.19 23.87
CA CYS A 20 -20.26 -1.62 24.38
C CYS A 20 -19.18 -1.57 23.31
N VAL A 21 -19.46 -2.06 22.09
CA VAL A 21 -18.51 -2.02 20.97
C VAL A 21 -18.19 -0.59 20.57
N THR A 22 -19.21 0.25 20.44
CA THR A 22 -19.05 1.67 20.12
C THR A 22 -18.23 2.37 21.23
N ALA A 23 -18.58 2.17 22.49
CA ALA A 23 -17.81 2.72 23.60
C ALA A 23 -16.35 2.22 23.60
N THR A 24 -16.12 0.96 23.25
CA THR A 24 -14.77 0.38 23.16
C THR A 24 -13.96 1.04 22.03
N ALA A 25 -14.55 1.20 20.85
CA ALA A 25 -13.90 1.84 19.70
C ALA A 25 -13.50 3.29 20.01
N PHE A 26 -14.42 4.08 20.57
CA PHE A 26 -14.23 5.53 20.73
C PHE A 26 -13.63 5.97 22.07
N ALA A 27 -13.77 5.19 23.15
CA ALA A 27 -13.31 5.58 24.48
C ALA A 27 -11.95 4.99 24.89
N LEU A 28 -11.50 3.92 24.23
CA LEU A 28 -10.15 3.40 24.44
C LEU A 28 -9.10 4.33 23.83
N PRO A 29 -7.90 4.42 24.41
CA PRO A 29 -6.81 5.22 23.84
C PRO A 29 -6.45 4.71 22.45
N THR A 30 -5.97 5.61 21.60
CA THR A 30 -5.42 5.29 20.28
C THR A 30 -4.38 4.17 20.39
N GLN A 31 -4.47 3.18 19.50
CA GLN A 31 -3.58 2.02 19.41
C GLN A 31 -2.85 1.98 18.06
N TYR A 32 -3.43 2.51 16.98
CA TYR A 32 -2.82 2.48 15.65
C TYR A 32 -1.99 3.73 15.30
N GLY A 33 -1.85 4.67 16.23
CA GLY A 33 -1.20 5.97 15.99
C GLY A 33 0.28 5.88 15.62
N ALA A 34 0.97 4.76 15.86
CA ALA A 34 2.37 4.57 15.43
C ALA A 34 2.50 3.93 14.03
N THR A 35 1.40 3.38 13.50
CA THR A 35 1.39 2.68 12.21
C THR A 35 1.48 3.66 11.05
N PHE A 36 1.83 3.16 9.86
CA PHE A 36 1.78 3.93 8.62
C PHE A 36 0.41 4.62 8.40
N LEU A 37 -0.69 3.91 8.66
CA LEU A 37 -2.05 4.45 8.56
C LEU A 37 -2.33 5.56 9.59
N GLY A 38 -1.67 5.49 10.76
CA GLY A 38 -1.79 6.48 11.83
C GLY A 38 -1.35 7.89 11.42
N GLU A 39 -0.55 8.02 10.36
CA GLU A 39 -0.14 9.32 9.79
C GLU A 39 -1.32 10.14 9.22
N LEU A 40 -2.46 9.50 8.91
CA LEU A 40 -3.61 10.20 8.33
C LEU A 40 -4.06 11.41 9.17
N SER A 41 -4.00 11.32 10.51
CA SER A 41 -4.38 12.43 11.37
C SER A 41 -3.47 13.65 11.21
N ASP A 42 -2.18 13.45 10.99
CA ASP A 42 -1.21 14.54 10.84
C ASP A 42 -1.33 15.18 9.46
N LYS A 43 -1.51 14.36 8.42
CA LYS A 43 -1.87 14.82 7.06
C LYS A 43 -3.16 15.64 7.05
N TYR A 44 -4.18 15.20 7.80
CA TYR A 44 -5.45 15.91 7.91
C TYR A 44 -5.33 17.22 8.70
N ALA A 45 -4.54 17.23 9.78
CA ALA A 45 -4.21 18.46 10.50
C ALA A 45 -3.46 19.46 9.62
N ARG A 46 -2.51 19.01 8.78
CA ARG A 46 -1.83 19.88 7.81
C ARG A 46 -2.80 20.41 6.76
N LEU A 47 -3.62 19.56 6.17
CA LEU A 47 -4.63 19.95 5.17
C LEU A 47 -5.56 21.06 5.66
N THR A 48 -6.00 20.98 6.92
CA THR A 48 -6.96 21.92 7.51
C THR A 48 -6.32 23.18 8.12
N SER A 49 -5.01 23.18 8.35
CA SER A 49 -4.28 24.32 8.94
C SER A 49 -3.60 25.21 7.90
N VAL A 50 -3.24 24.69 6.73
CA VAL A 50 -2.65 25.51 5.65
C VAL A 50 -3.74 26.30 4.92
N GLU A 51 -3.62 27.62 4.91
CA GLU A 51 -4.59 28.52 4.27
C GLU A 51 -4.56 28.42 2.73
N SER A 52 -5.71 28.61 2.10
CA SER A 52 -5.81 28.79 0.66
C SER A 52 -5.24 30.16 0.22
N PRO A 53 -4.64 30.27 -0.99
CA PRO A 53 -4.56 29.25 -2.02
C PRO A 53 -3.34 28.32 -1.82
N LYS A 54 -3.54 27.01 -1.98
CA LYS A 54 -2.49 25.97 -1.84
C LYS A 54 -2.62 24.85 -2.87
N VAL A 55 -1.55 24.09 -3.07
CA VAL A 55 -1.56 22.84 -3.83
C VAL A 55 -1.92 21.70 -2.88
N VAL A 56 -2.95 20.93 -3.22
CA VAL A 56 -3.35 19.72 -2.47
C VAL A 56 -3.11 18.51 -3.35
N LEU A 57 -2.26 17.59 -2.87
CA LEU A 57 -1.90 16.37 -3.59
C LEU A 57 -2.72 15.19 -3.04
N ILE A 58 -3.44 14.49 -3.90
CA ILE A 58 -4.30 13.35 -3.54
C ILE A 58 -3.87 12.13 -4.35
N GLY A 59 -3.72 10.99 -3.69
CA GLY A 59 -3.35 9.72 -4.31
C GLY A 59 -3.05 8.64 -3.26
N GLY A 60 -2.52 7.51 -3.73
CA GLY A 60 -2.07 6.42 -2.87
C GLY A 60 -0.72 6.68 -2.19
N SER A 61 -0.03 5.62 -1.82
CA SER A 61 1.28 5.69 -1.15
C SER A 61 2.38 6.27 -2.03
N SER A 62 2.26 6.18 -3.35
CA SER A 62 3.19 6.81 -4.28
C SER A 62 3.31 8.32 -4.03
N MET A 63 2.27 9.00 -3.54
CA MET A 63 2.37 10.41 -3.16
C MET A 63 3.25 10.63 -1.94
N ALA A 64 3.06 9.83 -0.88
CA ALA A 64 3.89 9.87 0.32
C ALA A 64 5.36 9.50 0.00
N PHE A 65 5.56 8.50 -0.86
CA PHE A 65 6.87 7.98 -1.19
C PHE A 65 7.61 8.78 -2.28
N GLY A 66 6.89 9.55 -3.09
CA GLY A 66 7.40 10.00 -4.39
C GLY A 66 7.60 11.50 -4.55
N LEU A 67 7.45 12.29 -3.49
CA LEU A 67 7.57 13.75 -3.57
C LEU A 67 8.36 14.32 -2.39
N ASP A 68 9.17 15.32 -2.71
CA ASP A 68 9.70 16.33 -1.79
C ASP A 68 8.79 17.56 -1.89
N SER A 69 7.83 17.67 -0.96
CA SER A 69 6.81 18.70 -0.96
C SER A 69 7.34 20.07 -0.56
N GLU A 70 8.35 20.13 0.31
CA GLU A 70 9.02 21.39 0.67
C GLU A 70 9.69 22.00 -0.56
N ARG A 71 10.37 21.18 -1.36
CA ARG A 71 10.97 21.63 -2.61
C ARG A 71 9.94 21.92 -3.68
N LEU A 72 8.87 21.13 -3.78
CA LEU A 72 7.76 21.41 -4.69
C LEU A 72 7.20 22.80 -4.41
N GLU A 73 6.92 23.12 -3.14
CA GLU A 73 6.45 24.44 -2.68
C GLU A 73 7.38 25.57 -3.13
N LYS A 74 8.69 25.41 -2.98
CA LYS A 74 9.69 26.40 -3.43
C LYS A 74 9.68 26.57 -4.96
N LEU A 75 9.55 25.48 -5.72
CA LEU A 75 9.53 25.52 -7.19
C LEU A 75 8.25 26.19 -7.71
N VAL A 76 7.08 25.83 -7.17
CA VAL A 76 5.80 26.37 -7.64
C VAL A 76 5.50 27.76 -7.07
N GLY A 77 6.07 28.10 -5.91
CA GLY A 77 5.83 29.36 -5.21
C GLY A 77 4.46 29.42 -4.54
N MET A 78 3.97 28.29 -4.03
CA MET A 78 2.63 28.11 -3.47
C MET A 78 2.68 27.00 -2.41
N PRO A 79 2.02 27.16 -1.24
CA PRO A 79 2.04 26.14 -0.19
C PRO A 79 1.62 24.77 -0.71
N VAL A 80 2.26 23.71 -0.24
CA VAL A 80 1.94 22.32 -0.64
C VAL A 80 1.48 21.50 0.56
N VAL A 81 0.39 20.76 0.35
CA VAL A 81 -0.13 19.73 1.26
C VAL A 81 -0.09 18.37 0.55
N ASN A 82 0.77 17.47 1.02
CA ASN A 82 0.77 16.08 0.57
C ASN A 82 -0.28 15.26 1.34
N PHE A 83 -1.43 15.08 0.73
CA PHE A 83 -2.57 14.36 1.29
C PHE A 83 -2.76 12.98 0.64
N GLY A 84 -1.72 12.36 0.08
CA GLY A 84 -1.73 10.94 -0.27
C GLY A 84 -1.10 10.08 0.82
N LEU A 85 -1.61 8.88 1.05
CA LEU A 85 -1.14 8.01 2.15
C LEU A 85 -1.04 6.53 1.77
N TYR A 86 -2.16 5.81 1.66
CA TYR A 86 -2.13 4.36 1.45
C TYR A 86 -3.28 3.91 0.54
N ALA A 87 -2.96 3.12 -0.49
CA ALA A 87 -3.90 2.50 -1.41
C ALA A 87 -5.04 1.72 -0.73
N THR A 88 -4.79 1.09 0.43
CA THR A 88 -5.83 0.33 1.16
C THR A 88 -6.92 1.22 1.75
N LEU A 89 -6.71 2.52 1.91
CA LEU A 89 -7.79 3.45 2.26
C LEU A 89 -8.75 3.70 1.11
N GLY A 90 -8.27 3.53 -0.13
CA GLY A 90 -8.99 3.86 -1.36
C GLY A 90 -8.88 5.34 -1.73
N THR A 91 -8.68 5.60 -3.03
CA THR A 91 -8.59 6.97 -3.57
C THR A 91 -9.86 7.76 -3.30
N LYS A 92 -11.03 7.09 -3.33
CA LYS A 92 -12.33 7.67 -2.95
C LYS A 92 -12.28 8.28 -1.55
N CYS A 93 -11.82 7.53 -0.55
CA CYS A 93 -11.70 7.99 0.84
C CYS A 93 -10.80 9.23 0.94
N MET A 94 -9.66 9.22 0.23
CA MET A 94 -8.75 10.37 0.23
C MET A 94 -9.38 11.62 -0.40
N MET A 95 -10.15 11.48 -1.49
CA MET A 95 -10.91 12.60 -2.08
C MET A 95 -11.99 13.12 -1.14
N ASP A 96 -12.73 12.22 -0.47
CA ASP A 96 -13.76 12.57 0.51
C ASP A 96 -13.18 13.38 1.67
N LEU A 97 -12.10 12.91 2.28
CA LEU A 97 -11.44 13.60 3.39
C LEU A 97 -10.79 14.92 2.96
N ALA A 98 -10.28 15.01 1.73
CA ALA A 98 -9.67 16.23 1.19
C ALA A 98 -10.66 17.41 1.15
N LYS A 99 -11.97 17.15 1.07
CA LYS A 99 -13.03 18.18 1.10
C LYS A 99 -12.98 19.06 2.35
N ALA A 100 -12.33 18.62 3.42
CA ALA A 100 -12.18 19.37 4.66
C ALA A 100 -11.30 20.62 4.53
N GLY A 101 -10.34 20.63 3.61
CA GLY A 101 -9.34 21.71 3.49
C GLY A 101 -9.33 22.45 2.15
N ILE A 102 -10.03 21.95 1.13
CA ILE A 102 -10.04 22.59 -0.21
C ILE A 102 -10.89 23.88 -0.21
N GLY A 103 -10.27 24.97 -0.68
CA GLY A 103 -10.83 26.31 -0.72
C GLY A 103 -10.53 27.08 -2.01
N ASP A 104 -10.90 28.36 -2.01
CA ASP A 104 -10.80 29.25 -3.18
C ASP A 104 -9.35 29.43 -3.64
N GLY A 105 -9.10 29.27 -4.94
CA GLY A 105 -7.78 29.38 -5.55
C GLY A 105 -6.86 28.17 -5.35
N ASP A 106 -7.31 27.10 -4.68
CA ASP A 106 -6.51 25.88 -4.54
C ASP A 106 -6.33 25.16 -5.88
N ILE A 107 -5.16 24.52 -6.04
CA ILE A 107 -4.86 23.60 -7.12
C ILE A 107 -4.85 22.19 -6.54
N VAL A 108 -5.78 21.34 -6.95
CA VAL A 108 -5.87 19.95 -6.51
C VAL A 108 -5.26 19.06 -7.58
N ILE A 109 -4.32 18.21 -7.21
CA ILE A 109 -3.71 17.22 -8.09
C ILE A 109 -4.14 15.83 -7.62
N LEU A 110 -4.88 15.12 -8.46
CA LEU A 110 -5.24 13.72 -8.24
C LEU A 110 -4.31 12.84 -9.08
N ALA A 111 -3.53 11.97 -8.43
CA ALA A 111 -2.72 10.95 -9.10
C ALA A 111 -2.82 9.61 -8.36
N PRO A 112 -3.87 8.81 -8.61
CA PRO A 112 -3.93 7.44 -8.13
C PRO A 112 -2.78 6.63 -8.74
N GLU A 113 -2.46 5.52 -8.09
CA GLU A 113 -1.58 4.51 -8.70
C GLU A 113 -2.27 3.93 -9.95
N THR A 114 -1.50 3.54 -10.96
CA THR A 114 -2.07 3.02 -12.21
C THR A 114 -2.38 1.54 -12.05
N ASP A 115 -3.36 1.25 -11.19
CA ASP A 115 -3.81 -0.08 -10.82
C ASP A 115 -5.32 -0.10 -10.55
N ALA A 116 -5.91 -1.30 -10.57
CA ALA A 116 -7.37 -1.46 -10.48
C ALA A 116 -7.94 -1.06 -9.11
N GLN A 117 -7.17 -1.18 -8.03
CA GLN A 117 -7.66 -0.82 -6.70
C GLN A 117 -7.74 0.70 -6.55
N THR A 118 -6.68 1.43 -6.90
CA THR A 118 -6.67 2.89 -6.68
C THR A 118 -7.41 3.68 -7.76
N MET A 119 -7.64 3.09 -8.94
CA MET A 119 -8.54 3.62 -9.97
C MET A 119 -9.97 3.05 -9.88
N SER A 120 -10.46 2.84 -8.66
CA SER A 120 -11.83 2.37 -8.40
C SER A 120 -12.44 3.06 -7.17
N LEU A 121 -13.71 2.74 -6.87
CA LEU A 121 -14.37 3.11 -5.62
C LEU A 121 -14.05 2.16 -4.45
N TYR A 122 -12.95 1.41 -4.52
CA TYR A 122 -12.48 0.55 -3.43
C TYR A 122 -12.45 1.29 -2.09
N PHE A 123 -12.92 0.62 -1.04
CA PHE A 123 -12.98 1.15 0.32
C PHE A 123 -12.79 0.02 1.32
N ASN A 124 -11.82 0.17 2.24
CA ASN A 124 -11.56 -0.82 3.29
C ASN A 124 -11.95 -0.26 4.66
N GLY A 125 -13.10 -0.70 5.18
CA GLY A 125 -13.60 -0.22 6.47
C GLY A 125 -12.67 -0.48 7.65
N GLU A 126 -11.89 -1.57 7.63
CA GLU A 126 -10.93 -1.88 8.70
C GLU A 126 -9.74 -0.93 8.66
N ALA A 127 -9.10 -0.75 7.50
CA ALA A 127 -7.98 0.17 7.33
C ALA A 127 -8.41 1.63 7.65
N VAL A 128 -9.61 2.03 7.24
CA VAL A 128 -10.14 3.36 7.56
C VAL A 128 -10.33 3.51 9.08
N TRP A 129 -10.89 2.53 9.80
CA TRP A 129 -10.96 2.63 11.26
C TRP A 129 -9.59 2.76 11.93
N GLN A 130 -8.59 2.02 11.45
CA GLN A 130 -7.23 2.11 11.96
C GLN A 130 -6.63 3.50 11.73
N ALA A 131 -6.81 4.08 10.54
CA ALA A 131 -6.31 5.40 10.20
C ALA A 131 -7.02 6.54 10.95
N LEU A 132 -8.31 6.36 11.27
CA LEU A 132 -9.11 7.32 12.02
C LEU A 132 -8.89 7.28 13.53
N ASP A 133 -8.15 6.29 14.05
CA ASP A 133 -8.02 6.01 15.48
C ASP A 133 -7.38 7.16 16.30
N SER A 134 -6.62 8.02 15.63
CA SER A 134 -6.02 9.24 16.21
C SER A 134 -6.93 10.46 16.16
N ASP A 135 -7.87 10.52 15.20
CA ASP A 135 -8.83 11.64 15.06
C ASP A 135 -10.14 11.21 14.36
N PHE A 136 -11.13 10.86 15.17
CA PHE A 136 -12.47 10.50 14.67
C PHE A 136 -13.27 11.66 14.08
N SER A 137 -12.79 12.91 14.15
CA SER A 137 -13.50 14.07 13.59
C SER A 137 -13.65 13.99 12.07
N MET A 138 -12.73 13.28 11.41
CA MET A 138 -12.69 12.97 9.98
C MET A 138 -13.90 12.16 9.49
N LEU A 139 -14.56 11.38 10.37
CA LEU A 139 -15.78 10.61 10.02
C LEU A 139 -16.86 11.46 9.36
N ARG A 140 -16.92 12.77 9.65
CA ARG A 140 -17.92 13.68 9.08
C ARG A 140 -17.79 13.90 7.56
N TYR A 141 -16.63 13.56 6.99
CA TYR A 141 -16.32 13.75 5.57
C TYR A 141 -16.39 12.46 4.77
N ILE A 142 -16.48 11.29 5.44
CA ILE A 142 -16.70 10.01 4.76
C ILE A 142 -18.10 10.00 4.16
N ASP A 143 -18.22 9.51 2.92
CA ASP A 143 -19.49 9.40 2.24
C ASP A 143 -20.44 8.43 2.97
N ALA A 144 -21.73 8.77 2.98
CA ALA A 144 -22.75 7.95 3.62
C ALA A 144 -22.87 6.56 2.99
N ALA A 145 -22.48 6.39 1.73
CA ALA A 145 -22.43 5.10 1.04
C ALA A 145 -21.48 4.11 1.75
N ASP A 146 -20.41 4.59 2.39
CA ASP A 146 -19.37 3.74 3.00
C ASP A 146 -19.67 3.38 4.47
N TYR A 147 -20.72 3.95 5.06
CA TYR A 147 -21.10 3.66 6.45
C TYR A 147 -21.46 2.20 6.68
N GLY A 148 -21.91 1.47 5.65
CA GLY A 148 -22.15 0.04 5.71
C GLY A 148 -20.87 -0.75 5.99
N GLU A 149 -19.80 -0.47 5.23
CA GLU A 149 -18.49 -1.10 5.39
C GLU A 149 -17.85 -0.74 6.73
N LEU A 150 -17.93 0.53 7.14
CA LEU A 150 -17.46 0.96 8.46
C LEU A 150 -18.22 0.24 9.60
N ALA A 151 -19.55 0.13 9.51
CA ALA A 151 -20.33 -0.59 10.51
C ALA A 151 -19.96 -2.08 10.57
N GLY A 152 -19.68 -2.70 9.42
CA GLY A 152 -19.21 -4.09 9.33
C GLY A 152 -17.85 -4.31 10.00
N ALA A 153 -16.90 -3.38 9.78
CA ALA A 153 -15.55 -3.48 10.31
C ALA A 153 -15.41 -3.06 11.79
N LEU A 154 -16.37 -2.29 12.33
CA LEU A 154 -16.31 -1.71 13.69
C LEU A 154 -16.08 -2.77 14.77
N TRP A 155 -16.69 -3.95 14.63
CA TRP A 155 -16.56 -5.02 15.63
C TRP A 155 -15.12 -5.53 15.70
N GLY A 156 -14.51 -5.84 14.55
CA GLY A 156 -13.13 -6.31 14.45
C GLY A 156 -12.15 -5.29 15.00
N PHE A 157 -12.30 -4.03 14.58
CA PHE A 157 -11.51 -2.91 15.07
C PHE A 157 -11.59 -2.74 16.59
N ALA A 158 -12.80 -2.69 17.16
CA ALA A 158 -13.00 -2.51 18.61
C ALA A 158 -12.43 -3.69 19.41
N GLN A 159 -12.57 -4.92 18.89
CA GLN A 159 -12.01 -6.12 19.52
C GLN A 159 -10.48 -6.08 19.52
N ALA A 160 -9.85 -5.74 18.39
CA ALA A 160 -8.40 -5.60 18.28
C ALA A 160 -7.87 -4.53 19.24
N LYS A 161 -8.48 -3.34 19.23
CA LYS A 161 -8.13 -2.22 20.13
C LYS A 161 -8.20 -2.62 21.61
N LEU A 162 -9.24 -3.35 22.01
CA LEU A 162 -9.37 -3.87 23.37
C LEU A 162 -8.30 -4.90 23.74
N SER A 163 -7.90 -5.77 22.81
CA SER A 163 -6.82 -6.74 23.01
C SER A 163 -5.49 -6.01 23.22
N TYR A 164 -5.15 -5.07 22.34
CA TYR A 164 -3.91 -4.27 22.47
C TYR A 164 -3.83 -3.49 23.78
N VAL A 165 -4.92 -2.84 24.21
CA VAL A 165 -4.96 -2.14 25.50
C VAL A 165 -4.80 -3.08 26.68
N ARG A 166 -5.46 -4.24 26.66
CA ARG A 166 -5.37 -5.23 27.76
C ARG A 166 -3.99 -5.85 27.87
N GLU A 167 -3.33 -6.05 26.75
CA GLU A 167 -2.04 -6.73 26.64
C GLU A 167 -0.85 -5.77 26.68
N ASN A 168 -1.11 -4.46 26.58
CA ASN A 168 -0.10 -3.42 26.47
C ASN A 168 0.88 -3.70 25.32
N ASN A 169 0.34 -4.07 24.16
CA ASN A 169 1.09 -4.48 22.97
C ASN A 169 0.47 -3.92 21.67
N PRO A 170 0.42 -2.58 21.50
CA PRO A 170 -0.10 -1.97 20.28
C PRO A 170 0.81 -2.26 19.07
N PRO A 171 0.28 -2.20 17.83
CA PRO A 171 1.10 -2.25 16.62
C PRO A 171 2.11 -1.09 16.59
N MET A 172 3.39 -1.42 16.52
CA MET A 172 4.52 -0.48 16.49
C MET A 172 5.49 -0.92 15.38
N PRO A 173 5.13 -0.71 14.10
CA PRO A 173 6.03 -1.05 13.00
C PRO A 173 7.24 -0.13 13.02
N ASP A 174 8.40 -0.69 12.69
CA ASP A 174 9.64 0.03 12.45
C ASP A 174 9.89 0.21 10.95
N GLY A 175 10.93 0.97 10.59
CA GLY A 175 11.34 1.14 9.20
C GLY A 175 10.44 2.08 8.39
N VAL A 176 10.49 1.92 7.07
CA VAL A 176 9.89 2.85 6.09
C VAL A 176 8.36 2.95 6.19
N TYR A 177 7.68 1.87 6.62
CA TYR A 177 6.22 1.78 6.76
C TYR A 177 5.75 2.03 8.20
N SER A 178 6.26 3.10 8.80
CA SER A 178 5.89 3.54 10.15
C SER A 178 5.49 5.02 10.12
N ARG A 179 4.76 5.49 11.14
CA ARG A 179 4.47 6.94 11.27
C ARG A 179 5.77 7.75 11.41
N GLU A 180 6.79 7.21 12.06
CA GLU A 180 8.06 7.92 12.28
C GLU A 180 8.84 8.22 10.99
N SER A 181 8.52 7.52 9.90
CA SER A 181 9.14 7.77 8.59
C SER A 181 8.66 9.04 7.91
N PHE A 182 7.56 9.66 8.36
CA PHE A 182 7.01 10.87 7.75
C PHE A 182 7.64 12.16 8.29
N ASN A 183 7.85 13.13 7.41
CA ASN A 183 8.19 14.51 7.80
C ASN A 183 6.93 15.37 8.02
N GLU A 184 7.12 16.65 8.39
CA GLU A 184 6.03 17.60 8.64
C GLU A 184 5.16 17.94 7.41
N PHE A 185 5.59 17.56 6.20
CA PHE A 185 4.82 17.72 4.96
C PHE A 185 3.95 16.49 4.66
N GLY A 186 4.15 15.39 5.38
CA GLY A 186 3.55 14.09 5.09
C GLY A 186 4.32 13.33 4.00
N ASP A 187 5.57 13.68 3.69
CA ASP A 187 6.43 12.90 2.80
C ASP A 187 7.24 11.88 3.59
N ILE A 188 7.54 10.73 3.00
CA ILE A 188 8.48 9.78 3.59
C ILE A 188 9.90 10.35 3.53
N SER A 189 10.48 10.54 4.71
CA SER A 189 11.84 11.02 4.94
C SER A 189 12.85 9.91 5.26
N TYR A 190 12.38 8.65 5.30
CA TYR A 190 13.24 7.48 5.42
C TYR A 190 14.20 7.38 4.22
N LYS A 191 15.48 7.13 4.50
CA LYS A 191 16.52 7.11 3.47
C LYS A 191 16.38 5.87 2.57
N ARG A 192 16.22 6.10 1.27
CA ARG A 192 16.06 5.06 0.25
C ARG A 192 17.09 5.27 -0.85
N PRO A 193 18.32 4.76 -0.70
CA PRO A 193 19.41 5.12 -1.60
C PRO A 193 19.34 4.45 -2.98
N PHE A 194 18.63 3.33 -3.12
CA PHE A 194 18.55 2.53 -4.35
C PHE A 194 17.32 1.63 -4.34
N ASN A 195 17.02 1.02 -5.49
CA ASN A 195 15.99 -0.01 -5.63
C ASN A 195 16.37 -1.29 -4.87
N VAL A 196 15.48 -1.80 -4.03
CA VAL A 196 15.63 -3.03 -3.24
C VAL A 196 14.83 -4.21 -3.81
N MET A 197 13.95 -3.98 -4.79
CA MET A 197 13.23 -5.03 -5.50
C MET A 197 14.16 -5.89 -6.34
N HIS A 198 13.92 -7.18 -6.29
CA HIS A 198 14.68 -8.14 -7.07
C HIS A 198 14.44 -7.93 -8.58
N GLY A 199 15.49 -7.93 -9.40
CA GLY A 199 15.36 -7.59 -10.83
C GLY A 199 14.92 -6.15 -11.10
N ASP A 200 14.93 -5.29 -10.06
CA ASP A 200 14.51 -3.89 -10.04
C ASP A 200 13.00 -3.65 -10.24
N PHE A 201 12.14 -4.66 -10.16
CA PHE A 201 10.68 -4.49 -10.22
C PHE A 201 9.92 -5.57 -9.44
N ASP A 202 8.65 -5.31 -9.12
CA ASP A 202 7.73 -6.28 -8.52
C ASP A 202 6.82 -6.91 -9.60
N PRO A 203 7.16 -8.08 -10.14
CA PRO A 203 6.34 -8.78 -11.12
C PRO A 203 4.99 -9.30 -10.59
N SER A 204 4.74 -9.27 -9.28
CA SER A 204 3.43 -9.64 -8.72
C SER A 204 2.38 -8.54 -8.91
N GLN A 205 2.82 -7.31 -9.19
CA GLN A 205 1.97 -6.13 -9.39
C GLN A 205 2.32 -5.42 -10.71
N PRO A 206 2.02 -6.05 -11.87
CA PRO A 206 2.27 -5.41 -13.16
C PRO A 206 1.38 -4.16 -13.34
N ILE A 207 1.91 -3.19 -14.07
CA ILE A 207 1.23 -1.95 -14.42
C ILE A 207 0.62 -2.13 -15.79
N ARG A 208 -0.72 -2.06 -15.86
CA ARG A 208 -1.48 -2.27 -17.10
C ARG A 208 -2.08 -0.97 -17.59
N PHE A 209 -2.31 -0.91 -18.90
CA PHE A 209 -2.92 0.23 -19.58
C PHE A 209 -4.08 -0.28 -20.43
N ASP A 210 -5.07 -0.87 -19.77
CA ASP A 210 -6.22 -1.48 -20.42
C ASP A 210 -7.55 -0.92 -19.88
N ASP A 211 -8.63 -1.27 -20.56
CA ASP A 211 -9.97 -0.71 -20.31
C ASP A 211 -10.53 -1.14 -18.95
N ALA A 212 -9.96 -2.14 -18.27
CA ALA A 212 -10.41 -2.52 -16.93
C ALA A 212 -10.04 -1.48 -15.87
N LEU A 213 -9.09 -0.58 -16.15
CA LEU A 213 -8.76 0.57 -15.29
C LEU A 213 -9.68 1.78 -15.52
N LEU A 214 -10.53 1.74 -16.55
CA LEU A 214 -11.47 2.81 -16.87
C LEU A 214 -12.84 2.51 -16.26
N ASP A 215 -12.87 2.33 -14.95
CA ASP A 215 -14.08 2.08 -14.19
C ASP A 215 -15.03 3.29 -14.28
N GLU A 216 -16.25 3.07 -14.79
CA GLU A 216 -17.22 4.13 -15.07
C GLU A 216 -17.65 4.87 -13.79
N ASP A 217 -17.87 4.13 -12.69
CA ASP A 217 -18.29 4.68 -11.41
C ASP A 217 -17.17 5.55 -10.80
N PHE A 218 -15.91 5.12 -10.91
CA PHE A 218 -14.76 5.92 -10.50
C PHE A 218 -14.60 7.20 -11.32
N ILE A 219 -14.73 7.12 -12.65
CA ILE A 219 -14.64 8.29 -13.54
C ILE A 219 -15.75 9.30 -13.22
N GLU A 220 -16.99 8.83 -13.06
CA GLU A 220 -18.12 9.69 -12.65
C GLU A 220 -17.83 10.37 -11.32
N TYR A 221 -17.31 9.63 -10.34
CA TYR A 221 -16.94 10.17 -9.04
C TYR A 221 -15.84 11.24 -9.13
N VAL A 222 -14.80 11.04 -9.97
CA VAL A 222 -13.75 12.04 -10.20
C VAL A 222 -14.33 13.30 -10.87
N ASN A 223 -15.27 13.15 -11.80
CA ASN A 223 -15.93 14.27 -12.46
C ASN A 223 -16.81 15.07 -11.49
N ASP A 224 -17.55 14.38 -10.61
CA ASP A 224 -18.31 15.02 -9.53
C ASP A 224 -17.41 15.75 -8.55
N PHE A 225 -16.25 15.17 -8.21
CA PHE A 225 -15.25 15.82 -7.36
C PHE A 225 -14.63 17.04 -8.05
N SER A 226 -14.40 16.99 -9.36
CA SER A 226 -13.96 18.12 -10.17
C SER A 226 -14.98 19.27 -10.14
N ALA A 227 -16.25 18.96 -10.35
CA ALA A 227 -17.35 19.93 -10.28
C ALA A 227 -17.48 20.54 -8.87
N TRP A 228 -17.31 19.72 -7.83
CA TRP A 228 -17.28 20.18 -6.46
C TRP A 228 -16.10 21.13 -6.20
N CYS A 229 -14.88 20.78 -6.61
CA CYS A 229 -13.71 21.66 -6.49
C CYS A 229 -13.96 23.02 -7.15
N LYS A 230 -14.52 23.01 -8.37
CA LYS A 230 -14.88 24.23 -9.11
C LYS A 230 -15.92 25.08 -8.35
N SER A 231 -16.90 24.46 -7.72
CA SER A 231 -17.91 25.16 -6.90
C SER A 231 -17.31 25.85 -5.66
N ARG A 232 -16.13 25.40 -5.22
CA ARG A 232 -15.36 25.98 -4.10
C ARG A 232 -14.34 27.03 -4.53
N GLY A 233 -14.21 27.30 -5.83
CA GLY A 233 -13.19 28.18 -6.39
C GLY A 233 -11.83 27.52 -6.59
N ALA A 234 -11.72 26.20 -6.42
CA ALA A 234 -10.52 25.41 -6.70
C ALA A 234 -10.55 24.84 -8.13
N VAL A 235 -9.41 24.34 -8.59
CA VAL A 235 -9.30 23.57 -9.84
C VAL A 235 -8.71 22.19 -9.56
N LEU A 236 -9.30 21.15 -10.15
CA LEU A 236 -8.77 19.80 -10.14
C LEU A 236 -8.00 19.54 -11.44
N TYR A 237 -6.81 18.94 -11.31
CA TYR A 237 -6.08 18.33 -12.41
C TYR A 237 -5.81 16.86 -12.11
N TYR A 238 -5.84 16.06 -13.17
CA TYR A 238 -5.39 14.67 -13.11
C TYR A 238 -3.90 14.57 -13.46
N SER A 239 -3.15 13.76 -12.74
CA SER A 239 -1.73 13.45 -12.95
C SER A 239 -1.51 11.95 -12.80
N PHE A 240 -0.26 11.49 -12.94
CA PHE A 240 0.07 10.06 -12.82
C PHE A 240 0.97 9.79 -11.61
N SER A 241 0.80 8.62 -11.00
CA SER A 241 1.83 8.02 -10.16
C SER A 241 3.08 7.72 -11.00
N PRO A 242 4.28 7.67 -10.41
CA PRO A 242 5.45 7.11 -11.07
C PRO A 242 5.19 5.63 -11.30
N MET A 243 5.62 5.14 -12.45
CA MET A 243 5.39 3.77 -12.88
C MET A 243 6.73 3.17 -13.29
N ASN A 244 7.06 2.03 -12.70
CA ASN A 244 8.29 1.31 -13.04
C ASN A 244 8.22 0.80 -14.48
N ALA A 245 9.14 1.24 -15.33
CA ALA A 245 9.16 0.86 -16.76
C ALA A 245 9.28 -0.65 -16.99
N LEU A 246 9.92 -1.41 -16.10
CA LEU A 246 9.99 -2.87 -16.22
C LEU A 246 8.66 -3.57 -15.89
N ALA A 247 7.79 -2.92 -15.12
CA ALA A 247 6.47 -3.44 -14.75
C ALA A 247 5.35 -3.00 -15.71
N ALA A 248 5.61 -2.04 -16.60
CA ALA A 248 4.65 -1.53 -17.57
C ALA A 248 4.41 -2.54 -18.70
N GLU A 249 3.30 -3.27 -18.67
CA GLU A 249 2.93 -4.32 -19.63
C GLU A 249 2.18 -3.77 -20.85
N ALA A 250 2.71 -2.72 -21.49
CA ALA A 250 2.09 -2.13 -22.68
C ALA A 250 3.13 -1.49 -23.60
N ASP A 251 2.86 -1.50 -24.90
CA ASP A 251 3.62 -0.70 -25.85
C ASP A 251 3.14 0.76 -25.87
N GLU A 252 3.90 1.63 -26.56
CA GLU A 252 3.59 3.06 -26.62
C GLU A 252 2.22 3.36 -27.27
N GLU A 253 1.77 2.52 -28.20
CA GLU A 253 0.48 2.70 -28.89
C GLU A 253 -0.69 2.41 -27.94
N ALA A 254 -0.61 1.31 -27.19
CA ALA A 254 -1.58 0.96 -26.16
C ALA A 254 -1.66 2.02 -25.05
N ILE A 255 -0.51 2.50 -24.56
CA ILE A 255 -0.45 3.57 -23.55
C ILE A 255 -1.11 4.85 -24.07
N ALA A 256 -0.81 5.26 -25.31
CA ALA A 256 -1.40 6.46 -25.91
C ALA A 256 -2.91 6.31 -26.15
N ALA A 257 -3.37 5.13 -26.57
CA ALA A 257 -4.79 4.85 -26.76
C ALA A 257 -5.56 4.89 -25.43
N TRP A 258 -5.03 4.25 -24.38
CA TRP A 258 -5.59 4.28 -23.04
C TRP A 258 -5.64 5.71 -22.48
N TYR A 259 -4.54 6.46 -22.59
CA TYR A 259 -4.49 7.87 -22.20
C TYR A 259 -5.56 8.70 -22.91
N GLY A 260 -5.75 8.49 -24.21
CA GLY A 260 -6.77 9.18 -24.99
C GLY A 260 -8.20 8.89 -24.51
N LYS A 261 -8.48 7.64 -24.10
CA LYS A 261 -9.77 7.26 -23.53
C LYS A 261 -9.99 7.91 -22.16
N LEU A 262 -8.99 7.86 -21.27
CA LEU A 262 -9.05 8.50 -19.96
C LEU A 262 -9.28 10.02 -20.09
N ALA A 263 -8.50 10.68 -20.95
CA ALA A 263 -8.62 12.11 -21.19
C ALA A 263 -9.98 12.52 -21.79
N ALA A 264 -10.62 11.63 -22.57
CA ALA A 264 -11.95 11.88 -23.12
C ALA A 264 -13.08 11.67 -22.09
N ALA A 265 -12.83 10.88 -21.05
CA ALA A 265 -13.81 10.54 -20.03
C ALA A 265 -13.80 11.49 -18.82
N LEU A 266 -12.66 12.13 -18.55
CA LEU A 266 -12.50 13.09 -17.46
C LEU A 266 -12.94 14.51 -17.84
N ASP A 267 -13.66 15.17 -16.93
CA ASP A 267 -14.04 16.59 -17.04
C ASP A 267 -12.91 17.54 -16.59
N CYS A 268 -11.97 17.04 -15.78
CA CYS A 268 -10.76 17.78 -15.40
C CYS A 268 -9.65 17.60 -16.45
N GLU A 269 -8.75 18.58 -16.54
CA GLU A 269 -7.60 18.49 -17.44
C GLU A 269 -6.52 17.57 -16.86
N ILE A 270 -5.92 16.74 -17.73
CA ILE A 270 -4.74 15.96 -17.38
C ILE A 270 -3.50 16.85 -17.51
N CYS A 271 -2.86 17.18 -16.38
CA CYS A 271 -1.71 18.09 -16.34
C CYS A 271 -0.36 17.41 -16.62
N SER A 272 -0.32 16.09 -16.70
CA SER A 272 0.92 15.32 -16.93
C SER A 272 0.89 14.54 -18.25
N ASP A 273 2.07 14.31 -18.83
CA ASP A 273 2.27 13.30 -19.88
C ASP A 273 2.57 11.95 -19.22
N VAL A 274 1.74 10.94 -19.46
CA VAL A 274 1.88 9.59 -18.87
C VAL A 274 3.28 9.01 -19.10
N ARG A 275 3.91 9.29 -20.25
CA ARG A 275 5.23 8.76 -20.60
C ARG A 275 6.35 9.31 -19.72
N THR A 276 6.21 10.55 -19.23
CA THR A 276 7.18 11.17 -18.32
C THR A 276 7.19 10.48 -16.96
N TYR A 277 6.07 9.86 -16.59
CA TYR A 277 5.90 9.18 -15.31
C TYR A 277 6.20 7.67 -15.39
N ILE A 278 6.43 7.12 -16.59
CA ILE A 278 7.03 5.79 -16.77
C ILE A 278 8.55 5.96 -16.66
N MET A 279 9.09 5.60 -15.51
CA MET A 279 10.47 5.92 -15.10
C MET A 279 11.36 4.67 -15.10
N GLU A 280 12.66 4.84 -15.29
CA GLU A 280 13.64 3.75 -15.16
C GLU A 280 13.51 3.06 -13.80
N ALA A 281 13.59 1.73 -13.81
CA ALA A 281 13.38 0.87 -12.64
C ALA A 281 14.28 1.26 -11.46
N GLN A 282 15.51 1.71 -11.73
CA GLN A 282 16.48 2.08 -10.72
C GLN A 282 16.09 3.33 -9.90
N TYR A 283 15.07 4.10 -10.29
CA TYR A 283 14.51 5.19 -9.48
C TYR A 283 13.48 4.73 -8.45
N PHE A 284 13.07 3.47 -8.48
CA PHE A 284 12.14 2.88 -7.53
C PHE A 284 12.87 2.35 -6.29
N TYR A 285 12.11 2.05 -5.26
CA TYR A 285 12.58 1.53 -3.99
C TYR A 285 12.13 0.08 -3.81
N ASP A 286 10.92 -0.16 -3.32
CA ASP A 286 10.43 -1.48 -2.89
C ASP A 286 9.10 -1.92 -3.54
N THR A 287 8.49 -1.04 -4.35
CA THR A 287 7.32 -1.36 -5.18
C THR A 287 7.45 -0.70 -6.56
N ASN A 288 6.56 -1.05 -7.50
CA ASN A 288 6.52 -0.42 -8.83
C ASN A 288 6.01 1.04 -8.83
N PHE A 289 5.70 1.60 -7.66
CA PHE A 289 5.19 2.97 -7.47
C PHE A 289 5.99 3.78 -6.43
N HIS A 290 6.78 3.14 -5.56
CA HIS A 290 7.55 3.82 -4.53
C HIS A 290 8.92 4.23 -5.05
N LEU A 291 9.21 5.53 -4.96
CA LEU A 291 10.48 6.08 -5.43
C LEU A 291 11.53 6.03 -4.32
N ASN A 292 12.79 5.93 -4.76
CA ASN A 292 13.96 6.15 -3.93
C ASN A 292 14.34 7.64 -3.91
N ASP A 293 15.36 8.02 -3.13
CA ASP A 293 15.74 9.42 -2.91
C ASP A 293 16.00 10.19 -4.23
N THR A 294 16.56 9.52 -5.23
CA THR A 294 16.86 10.12 -6.55
C THR A 294 15.61 10.23 -7.41
N GLY A 295 14.74 9.21 -7.38
CA GLY A 295 13.45 9.23 -8.05
C GLY A 295 12.55 10.36 -7.52
N VAL A 296 12.51 10.56 -6.21
CA VAL A 296 11.75 11.64 -5.55
C VAL A 296 12.17 13.01 -6.10
N ASP A 297 13.48 13.29 -6.16
CA ASP A 297 14.00 14.53 -6.73
C ASP A 297 13.55 14.75 -8.19
N LEU A 298 13.54 13.69 -8.99
CA LEU A 298 13.14 13.75 -10.39
C LEU A 298 11.63 13.98 -10.55
N ARG A 299 10.79 13.20 -9.85
CA ARG A 299 9.33 13.35 -9.90
C ARG A 299 8.87 14.70 -9.36
N THR A 300 9.47 15.21 -8.28
CA THR A 300 9.17 16.56 -7.76
C THR A 300 9.37 17.62 -8.86
N ARG A 301 10.40 17.47 -9.69
CA ARG A 301 10.68 18.42 -10.79
C ARG A 301 9.72 18.27 -11.95
N TYR A 302 9.30 17.05 -12.30
CA TYR A 302 8.25 16.82 -13.29
C TYR A 302 6.93 17.46 -12.86
N LEU A 303 6.46 17.16 -11.65
CA LEU A 303 5.21 17.71 -11.14
C LEU A 303 5.26 19.23 -10.99
N ALA A 304 6.40 19.80 -10.56
CA ALA A 304 6.58 21.24 -10.52
C ALA A 304 6.44 21.88 -11.92
N ALA A 305 7.05 21.28 -12.94
CA ALA A 305 6.95 21.77 -14.31
C ALA A 305 5.51 21.69 -14.84
N ASP A 306 4.80 20.60 -14.54
CA ASP A 306 3.39 20.42 -14.91
C ASP A 306 2.50 21.49 -14.25
N ILE A 307 2.65 21.71 -12.94
CA ILE A 307 1.88 22.74 -12.20
C ILE A 307 2.18 24.15 -12.74
N LEU A 308 3.45 24.48 -12.99
CA LEU A 308 3.83 25.79 -13.54
C LEU A 308 3.23 26.00 -14.93
N ARG A 309 3.27 24.97 -15.79
CA ARG A 309 2.64 24.99 -17.12
C ARG A 309 1.14 25.27 -17.01
N MET A 310 0.44 24.60 -16.10
CA MET A 310 -0.99 24.83 -15.86
C MET A 310 -1.30 26.25 -15.34
N LYS A 311 -0.37 26.86 -14.59
CA LYS A 311 -0.47 28.25 -14.13
C LYS A 311 -0.12 29.27 -15.23
N GLY A 312 0.29 28.83 -16.42
CA GLY A 312 0.82 29.71 -17.47
C GLY A 312 2.17 30.35 -17.10
N ASP A 313 2.87 29.76 -16.14
CA ASP A 313 4.16 30.24 -15.66
C ASP A 313 5.30 29.68 -16.52
N THR A 314 6.18 30.56 -17.01
CA THR A 314 7.27 30.23 -17.93
C THR A 314 8.61 30.01 -17.23
N ARG A 315 8.64 29.99 -15.89
CA ARG A 315 9.83 29.64 -15.12
C ARG A 315 10.35 28.26 -15.54
N ALA A 316 11.63 28.21 -15.89
CA ALA A 316 12.28 26.96 -16.25
C ALA A 316 12.53 26.10 -15.01
N VAL A 317 12.09 24.85 -15.06
CA VAL A 317 12.48 23.80 -14.11
C VAL A 317 13.50 22.90 -14.81
N SER A 318 14.64 22.65 -14.18
CA SER A 318 15.62 21.71 -14.72
C SER A 318 15.06 20.30 -14.64
N LEU A 319 14.85 19.64 -15.78
CA LEU A 319 14.39 18.26 -15.85
C LEU A 319 15.53 17.26 -16.07
N PHE A 320 16.78 17.66 -15.78
CA PHE A 320 17.93 16.78 -15.91
C PHE A 320 17.78 15.55 -14.99
N ALA A 321 17.65 14.37 -15.57
CA ALA A 321 17.61 13.12 -14.83
C ALA A 321 18.99 12.85 -14.21
N PRO A 322 19.11 12.69 -12.87
CA PRO A 322 20.37 12.27 -12.26
C PRO A 322 20.71 10.84 -12.68
N ASP A 323 21.98 10.43 -12.65
CA ASP A 323 22.32 9.03 -12.87
C ASP A 323 21.53 8.14 -11.89
N ALA A 324 20.86 7.13 -12.42
CA ALA A 324 20.04 6.27 -11.60
C ALA A 324 20.92 5.49 -10.59
N PRO A 325 20.50 5.40 -9.32
CA PRO A 325 21.31 4.78 -8.29
C PRO A 325 21.46 3.28 -8.53
N LYS A 326 22.63 2.75 -8.21
CA LYS A 326 22.93 1.31 -8.34
C LYS A 326 22.93 0.65 -6.97
N ARG A 327 22.17 -0.44 -6.82
CA ARG A 327 22.22 -1.31 -5.65
C ARG A 327 23.60 -1.99 -5.55
N PRO A 328 24.19 -2.11 -4.35
CA PRO A 328 25.41 -2.89 -4.15
C PRO A 328 25.23 -4.37 -4.54
N ALA A 329 26.24 -4.97 -5.16
CA ALA A 329 26.16 -6.36 -5.66
C ALA A 329 26.03 -7.41 -4.54
N ASP A 330 26.51 -7.09 -3.34
CA ASP A 330 26.46 -7.95 -2.15
C ASP A 330 25.24 -7.68 -1.26
N TYR A 331 24.29 -6.86 -1.68
CA TYR A 331 23.15 -6.43 -0.87
C TYR A 331 22.33 -7.59 -0.29
N PHE A 332 22.12 -8.66 -1.05
CA PHE A 332 21.37 -9.85 -0.60
C PHE A 332 22.26 -10.91 0.08
N GLY A 333 23.57 -10.68 0.21
CA GLY A 333 24.47 -11.64 0.84
C GLY A 333 24.13 -11.83 2.31
N THR A 334 23.85 -13.07 2.72
CA THR A 334 23.59 -13.43 4.13
C THR A 334 24.54 -14.55 4.58
N ASP A 335 24.84 -14.63 5.88
CA ASP A 335 25.58 -15.75 6.50
C ASP A 335 24.66 -16.95 6.81
N ALA A 336 23.56 -17.12 6.06
CA ALA A 336 22.52 -18.11 6.36
C ALA A 336 22.91 -19.54 5.93
N PRO A 337 22.22 -20.58 6.44
CA PRO A 337 22.50 -21.96 6.05
C PRO A 337 22.21 -22.24 4.57
N GLU A 338 23.10 -23.03 3.95
CA GLU A 338 22.97 -23.46 2.56
C GLU A 338 21.97 -24.61 2.39
N ASP A 339 21.17 -24.56 1.32
CA ASP A 339 20.41 -25.72 0.87
C ASP A 339 21.36 -26.82 0.40
N THR A 340 21.28 -27.94 1.08
CA THR A 340 22.00 -29.18 0.76
C THR A 340 21.06 -30.34 0.47
N THR A 341 19.75 -30.09 0.43
CA THR A 341 18.71 -31.13 0.32
C THR A 341 18.52 -31.64 -1.11
N GLY A 342 18.70 -30.77 -2.11
CA GLY A 342 18.37 -31.07 -3.50
C GLY A 342 16.86 -31.15 -3.76
N TYR A 343 16.03 -30.60 -2.88
CA TYR A 343 14.57 -30.62 -3.04
C TYR A 343 14.05 -29.53 -3.99
N PHE A 344 14.75 -28.43 -4.11
CA PHE A 344 14.28 -27.25 -4.83
C PHE A 344 14.93 -27.10 -6.20
N VAL A 345 14.20 -26.44 -7.11
CA VAL A 345 14.68 -26.04 -8.44
C VAL A 345 14.75 -24.53 -8.47
N TYR A 346 15.87 -24.02 -8.97
CA TYR A 346 16.18 -22.59 -8.96
C TYR A 346 16.41 -22.06 -10.37
N GLU A 347 16.10 -20.78 -10.54
CA GLU A 347 16.49 -19.98 -11.69
C GLU A 347 17.38 -18.83 -11.23
N GLU A 348 18.45 -18.56 -11.98
CA GLU A 348 19.29 -17.38 -11.73
C GLU A 348 18.55 -16.12 -12.21
N ASN A 349 18.54 -15.11 -11.35
CA ASN A 349 18.01 -13.81 -11.71
C ASN A 349 18.95 -12.75 -11.10
N GLY A 350 19.82 -12.18 -11.93
CA GLY A 350 20.89 -11.30 -11.47
C GLY A 350 21.85 -11.98 -10.48
N ASP A 351 21.96 -11.41 -9.27
CA ASP A 351 22.92 -11.83 -8.24
C ASP A 351 22.30 -12.81 -7.22
N ALA A 352 21.04 -13.20 -7.38
CA ALA A 352 20.32 -14.11 -6.48
C ALA A 352 19.54 -15.20 -7.25
N LEU A 353 18.81 -16.03 -6.49
CA LEU A 353 18.07 -17.17 -6.98
C LEU A 353 16.57 -17.03 -6.70
N THR A 354 15.77 -17.40 -7.70
CA THR A 354 14.33 -17.62 -7.55
C THR A 354 14.07 -19.12 -7.43
N LEU A 355 13.35 -19.53 -6.38
CA LEU A 355 12.81 -20.88 -6.23
C LEU A 355 11.62 -21.01 -7.18
N ILE A 356 11.79 -21.78 -8.25
CA ILE A 356 10.80 -21.92 -9.35
C ILE A 356 10.11 -23.27 -9.37
N GLY A 357 10.58 -24.24 -8.58
CA GLY A 357 10.05 -25.59 -8.63
C GLY A 357 10.56 -26.49 -7.51
N ILE A 358 10.07 -27.73 -7.56
CA ILE A 358 10.41 -28.77 -6.59
C ILE A 358 10.67 -30.11 -7.30
N THR A 359 11.68 -30.84 -6.84
CA THR A 359 12.09 -32.15 -7.38
C THR A 359 11.14 -33.27 -6.92
N ASP A 360 11.23 -34.44 -7.56
CA ASP A 360 10.44 -35.62 -7.18
C ASP A 360 10.72 -36.08 -5.74
N ASP A 361 11.93 -35.87 -5.23
CA ASP A 361 12.27 -36.17 -3.84
C ASP A 361 11.72 -35.12 -2.87
N GLY A 362 11.68 -33.85 -3.27
CA GLY A 362 10.99 -32.79 -2.53
C GLY A 362 9.47 -33.04 -2.41
N LYS A 363 8.82 -33.49 -3.50
CA LYS A 363 7.38 -33.82 -3.52
C LYS A 363 6.98 -34.93 -2.54
N LYS A 364 7.93 -35.76 -2.10
CA LYS A 364 7.70 -36.83 -1.11
C LYS A 364 7.65 -36.31 0.31
N GLN A 365 8.11 -35.09 0.57
CA GLN A 365 8.18 -34.53 1.92
C GLN A 365 6.80 -34.12 2.44
N THR A 366 6.67 -34.15 3.77
CA THR A 366 5.48 -33.65 4.46
C THR A 366 5.70 -32.29 5.10
N GLU A 367 6.96 -31.88 5.26
CA GLU A 367 7.40 -30.59 5.78
C GLU A 367 8.61 -30.14 4.94
N LEU A 368 8.67 -28.86 4.57
CA LEU A 368 9.78 -28.26 3.81
C LEU A 368 10.17 -26.92 4.44
N THR A 369 11.46 -26.72 4.68
CA THR A 369 12.02 -25.42 5.06
C THR A 369 12.52 -24.71 3.80
N LEU A 370 12.07 -23.48 3.58
CA LEU A 370 12.54 -22.68 2.46
C LEU A 370 14.01 -22.31 2.68
N PRO A 371 14.84 -22.42 1.64
CA PRO A 371 16.27 -22.21 1.75
C PRO A 371 16.63 -20.73 1.74
N ALA A 372 17.68 -20.36 2.45
CA ALA A 372 18.21 -18.99 2.43
C ALA A 372 19.33 -18.83 1.40
N LEU A 373 20.20 -19.85 1.24
CA LEU A 373 21.26 -19.87 0.23
C LEU A 373 21.21 -21.16 -0.61
N TYR A 374 21.70 -21.11 -1.84
CA TYR A 374 22.03 -22.26 -2.66
C TYR A 374 23.26 -21.96 -3.53
N GLN A 375 24.30 -22.79 -3.44
CA GLN A 375 25.61 -22.59 -4.08
C GLN A 375 26.24 -21.22 -3.77
N GLY A 376 26.14 -20.78 -2.51
CA GLY A 376 26.61 -19.47 -2.05
C GLY A 376 25.82 -18.27 -2.60
N LYS A 377 24.73 -18.47 -3.33
CA LYS A 377 23.83 -17.40 -3.80
C LYS A 377 22.57 -17.34 -2.92
N PRO A 378 22.08 -16.14 -2.58
CA PRO A 378 20.86 -16.00 -1.79
C PRO A 378 19.63 -16.42 -2.59
N VAL A 379 18.70 -17.10 -1.92
CA VAL A 379 17.38 -17.43 -2.44
C VAL A 379 16.42 -16.38 -1.91
N THR A 380 16.13 -15.39 -2.75
CA THR A 380 15.38 -14.19 -2.36
C THR A 380 13.91 -14.27 -2.72
N THR A 381 13.52 -15.24 -3.57
CA THR A 381 12.21 -15.21 -4.19
C THR A 381 11.59 -16.60 -4.34
N VAL A 382 10.28 -16.72 -4.10
CA VAL A 382 9.50 -17.94 -4.34
C VAL A 382 8.45 -17.68 -5.42
N ALA A 383 8.61 -18.29 -6.59
CA ALA A 383 7.73 -18.09 -7.74
C ALA A 383 6.33 -18.70 -7.54
N ALA A 384 5.37 -18.21 -8.32
CA ALA A 384 4.03 -18.79 -8.39
C ALA A 384 4.10 -20.29 -8.74
N GLY A 385 3.39 -21.13 -7.99
CA GLY A 385 3.35 -22.58 -8.22
C GLY A 385 4.67 -23.31 -7.97
N ALA A 386 5.65 -22.69 -7.30
CA ALA A 386 6.97 -23.32 -7.11
C ALA A 386 6.92 -24.64 -6.32
N LEU A 387 5.86 -24.86 -5.54
CA LEU A 387 5.61 -26.11 -4.81
C LEU A 387 4.52 -26.98 -5.44
N ASP A 388 4.11 -26.71 -6.68
CA ASP A 388 3.03 -27.44 -7.34
C ASP A 388 3.28 -28.96 -7.45
N GLY A 389 2.21 -29.73 -7.35
CA GLY A 389 2.24 -31.19 -7.34
C GLY A 389 2.73 -31.82 -6.03
N CYS A 390 2.96 -31.04 -4.97
CA CYS A 390 3.23 -31.58 -3.63
C CYS A 390 1.96 -32.17 -2.99
N THR A 391 1.72 -33.47 -3.19
CA THR A 391 0.49 -34.14 -2.70
C THR A 391 0.56 -34.62 -1.24
N ARG A 392 1.70 -34.41 -0.56
CA ARG A 392 1.93 -34.86 0.83
C ARG A 392 2.31 -33.73 1.78
N LEU A 393 2.70 -32.57 1.23
CA LEU A 393 3.21 -31.44 1.98
C LEU A 393 2.11 -30.84 2.85
N LYS A 394 2.40 -30.66 4.13
CA LYS A 394 1.48 -30.13 5.14
C LYS A 394 1.98 -28.82 5.74
N THR A 395 3.29 -28.67 5.85
CA THR A 395 3.93 -27.50 6.47
C THR A 395 5.04 -26.97 5.56
N VAL A 396 5.02 -25.67 5.29
CA VAL A 396 6.17 -24.93 4.75
C VAL A 396 6.71 -24.05 5.87
N ILE A 397 8.03 -24.01 6.05
CA ILE A 397 8.69 -23.20 7.07
C ILE A 397 9.49 -22.11 6.38
N VAL A 398 9.22 -20.84 6.73
CA VAL A 398 10.13 -19.72 6.49
C VAL A 398 11.02 -19.62 7.73
N PRO A 399 12.31 -19.99 7.63
CA PRO A 399 13.18 -20.10 8.80
C PRO A 399 13.56 -18.74 9.39
N GLU A 400 14.08 -18.75 10.62
CA GLU A 400 14.63 -17.56 11.32
C GLU A 400 15.61 -16.77 10.43
N TYR A 401 16.51 -17.49 9.78
CA TYR A 401 17.50 -16.95 8.85
C TYR A 401 17.02 -17.17 7.41
N THR A 402 16.35 -16.19 6.84
CA THR A 402 15.87 -16.17 5.46
C THR A 402 16.50 -15.03 4.67
N ALA A 403 16.72 -15.23 3.37
CA ALA A 403 17.10 -14.18 2.44
C ALA A 403 15.90 -13.71 1.58
N LEU A 404 14.70 -14.24 1.86
CA LEU A 404 13.51 -13.91 1.10
C LEU A 404 13.19 -12.42 1.19
N THR A 405 12.90 -11.84 0.04
CA THR A 405 12.38 -10.48 -0.11
C THR A 405 11.06 -10.45 -0.86
N LEU A 406 10.70 -11.52 -1.58
CA LEU A 406 9.45 -11.60 -2.33
C LEU A 406 8.87 -13.02 -2.34
N ILE A 407 7.58 -13.15 -2.05
CA ILE A 407 6.82 -14.38 -2.27
C ILE A 407 5.68 -14.05 -3.24
N TYR A 408 5.70 -14.67 -4.42
CA TYR A 408 4.71 -14.39 -5.46
C TYR A 408 3.30 -14.87 -5.08
N ASN A 409 2.30 -14.25 -5.70
CA ASN A 409 0.93 -14.74 -5.70
C ASN A 409 0.89 -16.21 -6.13
N GLY A 410 0.16 -17.03 -5.37
CA GLY A 410 0.03 -18.46 -5.62
C GLY A 410 1.34 -19.25 -5.49
N ALA A 411 2.37 -18.74 -4.81
CA ALA A 411 3.61 -19.49 -4.54
C ALA A 411 3.37 -20.86 -3.88
N PHE A 412 2.35 -20.92 -3.03
CA PHE A 412 1.89 -22.12 -2.34
C PHE A 412 0.68 -22.81 -3.01
N GLY A 413 0.30 -22.35 -4.21
CA GLY A 413 -0.78 -22.89 -5.01
C GLY A 413 -0.48 -24.31 -5.51
N GLY A 414 -1.54 -25.11 -5.71
CA GLY A 414 -1.40 -26.50 -6.18
C GLY A 414 -1.08 -27.51 -5.07
N VAL A 415 -0.85 -27.05 -3.83
CA VAL A 415 -0.58 -27.91 -2.66
C VAL A 415 -1.85 -28.17 -1.86
N SER A 416 -2.71 -29.06 -2.36
CA SER A 416 -4.04 -29.33 -1.75
C SER A 416 -4.00 -29.87 -0.31
N THR A 417 -2.84 -30.35 0.15
CA THR A 417 -2.65 -30.88 1.51
C THR A 417 -2.05 -29.89 2.49
N LEU A 418 -1.69 -28.68 2.06
CA LEU A 418 -1.04 -27.68 2.89
C LEU A 418 -1.96 -27.21 4.02
N ARG A 419 -1.42 -27.13 5.23
CA ARG A 419 -2.14 -26.74 6.45
C ARG A 419 -1.51 -25.56 7.16
N GLU A 420 -0.20 -25.41 7.04
CA GLU A 420 0.58 -24.44 7.80
C GLU A 420 1.67 -23.83 6.91
N ILE A 421 1.74 -22.50 6.89
CA ILE A 421 2.94 -21.75 6.52
C ILE A 421 3.48 -21.18 7.84
N ARG A 422 4.57 -21.76 8.33
CA ARG A 422 5.16 -21.39 9.61
C ARG A 422 6.23 -20.33 9.38
N MET A 423 6.04 -19.16 9.97
CA MET A 423 7.03 -18.10 10.02
C MET A 423 7.81 -18.21 11.33
N GLU A 424 9.09 -18.56 11.24
CA GLU A 424 10.03 -18.59 12.36
C GLU A 424 10.82 -17.27 12.47
N THR A 425 10.42 -16.26 11.72
CA THR A 425 10.99 -14.92 11.65
C THR A 425 9.88 -13.88 11.56
N SER A 426 10.25 -12.59 11.69
CA SER A 426 9.35 -11.47 11.40
C SER A 426 9.03 -11.40 9.90
N CYS A 427 7.97 -10.68 9.54
CA CYS A 427 7.63 -10.39 8.14
C CYS A 427 8.45 -9.27 7.51
N GLU A 428 9.25 -8.55 8.32
CA GLU A 428 10.00 -7.38 7.89
C GLU A 428 10.87 -7.68 6.66
N GLY A 429 10.70 -6.87 5.61
CA GLY A 429 11.47 -6.98 4.36
C GLY A 429 10.99 -8.08 3.40
N ILE A 430 9.94 -8.83 3.73
CA ILE A 430 9.34 -9.83 2.83
C ILE A 430 8.08 -9.25 2.21
N THR A 431 8.14 -8.89 0.93
CA THR A 431 6.97 -8.41 0.17
C THR A 431 6.07 -9.58 -0.22
N VAL A 432 4.77 -9.39 0.01
CA VAL A 432 3.68 -10.24 -0.46
C VAL A 432 2.56 -9.37 -1.03
N SER A 433 1.68 -9.99 -1.82
CA SER A 433 0.52 -9.34 -2.42
C SER A 433 -0.76 -10.11 -2.04
N ASP A 434 -1.93 -9.54 -2.29
CA ASP A 434 -3.24 -10.11 -1.91
C ASP A 434 -3.44 -11.57 -2.35
N GLY A 435 -2.82 -11.97 -3.46
CA GLY A 435 -2.86 -13.31 -4.02
C GLY A 435 -1.90 -14.32 -3.37
N LEU A 436 -1.22 -13.99 -2.26
CA LEU A 436 -0.29 -14.89 -1.55
C LEU A 436 -0.91 -16.28 -1.29
N MET A 437 -2.19 -16.29 -0.92
CA MET A 437 -2.94 -17.49 -0.53
C MET A 437 -3.69 -18.14 -1.69
N ASP A 438 -3.53 -17.66 -2.92
CA ASP A 438 -4.21 -18.20 -4.10
C ASP A 438 -3.86 -19.68 -4.33
N GLY A 439 -4.89 -20.48 -4.59
CA GLY A 439 -4.74 -21.92 -4.80
C GLY A 439 -4.38 -22.73 -3.53
N THR A 440 -4.28 -22.10 -2.35
CA THR A 440 -4.09 -22.81 -1.08
C THR A 440 -5.42 -23.31 -0.50
N PRO A 441 -5.42 -24.40 0.31
CA PRO A 441 -6.64 -24.83 1.00
C PRO A 441 -7.16 -23.74 1.94
N ALA A 442 -8.50 -23.59 2.01
CA ALA A 442 -9.13 -22.63 2.94
C ALA A 442 -8.81 -22.90 4.43
N SER A 443 -8.31 -24.08 4.78
CA SER A 443 -7.84 -24.43 6.12
C SER A 443 -6.39 -24.05 6.41
N CYS A 444 -5.61 -23.63 5.41
CA CYS A 444 -4.19 -23.34 5.56
C CYS A 444 -3.96 -22.03 6.34
N VAL A 445 -3.30 -22.09 7.49
CA VAL A 445 -3.02 -20.90 8.30
C VAL A 445 -1.57 -20.48 8.18
N ILE A 446 -1.31 -19.19 8.38
CA ILE A 446 0.04 -18.68 8.60
C ILE A 446 0.25 -18.67 10.12
N THR A 447 1.22 -19.43 10.63
CA THR A 447 1.54 -19.46 12.05
C THR A 447 2.76 -18.61 12.33
N VAL A 448 2.66 -17.73 13.32
CA VAL A 448 3.73 -16.82 13.73
C VAL A 448 3.95 -16.95 15.23
N GLU A 449 5.19 -16.78 15.69
CA GLU A 449 5.43 -16.67 17.13
C GLU A 449 4.74 -15.43 17.69
N ARG A 450 4.28 -15.50 18.95
CA ARG A 450 3.57 -14.39 19.59
C ARG A 450 4.34 -13.07 19.54
N ALA A 451 5.67 -13.14 19.62
CA ALA A 451 6.54 -11.96 19.57
C ALA A 451 6.45 -11.21 18.23
N TYR A 452 6.22 -11.91 17.11
CA TYR A 452 6.15 -11.33 15.77
C TYR A 452 4.72 -10.96 15.34
N TYR A 453 3.68 -11.34 16.09
CA TYR A 453 2.29 -11.09 15.67
C TYR A 453 1.98 -9.60 15.47
N GLY A 454 2.57 -8.72 16.29
CA GLY A 454 2.46 -7.27 16.14
C GLY A 454 3.03 -6.77 14.82
N ASP A 455 4.17 -7.32 14.41
CA ASP A 455 4.84 -7.00 13.15
C ASP A 455 3.92 -7.31 11.97
N PHE A 456 3.36 -8.53 11.89
CA PHE A 456 2.44 -8.90 10.80
C PHE A 456 1.16 -8.05 10.78
N ALA A 457 0.65 -7.65 11.96
CA ALA A 457 -0.55 -6.83 12.06
C ALA A 457 -0.33 -5.36 11.69
N GLY A 458 0.89 -4.85 11.90
CA GLY A 458 1.28 -3.49 11.56
C GLY A 458 1.99 -3.36 10.21
N ASP A 459 2.40 -4.48 9.61
CA ASP A 459 3.16 -4.51 8.37
C ASP A 459 2.27 -4.18 7.16
N TYR A 460 2.86 -3.42 6.24
CA TYR A 460 2.20 -2.89 5.07
C TYR A 460 1.68 -4.00 4.13
N PHE A 461 2.47 -5.05 3.88
CA PHE A 461 2.12 -6.14 2.96
C PHE A 461 1.36 -7.27 3.66
N TRP A 462 1.63 -7.52 4.93
CA TRP A 462 1.08 -8.68 5.65
C TRP A 462 -0.22 -8.41 6.40
N ALA A 463 -0.55 -7.15 6.72
CA ALA A 463 -1.76 -6.81 7.46
C ALA A 463 -3.05 -7.28 6.77
N GLY A 464 -3.09 -7.30 5.43
CA GLY A 464 -4.22 -7.80 4.65
C GLY A 464 -4.50 -9.30 4.83
N HIS A 465 -3.53 -10.07 5.33
CA HIS A 465 -3.62 -11.52 5.52
C HIS A 465 -3.92 -11.93 6.97
N MET A 466 -4.20 -10.98 7.87
CA MET A 466 -4.38 -11.27 9.30
C MET A 466 -5.56 -12.21 9.61
N ASN A 467 -6.53 -12.34 8.70
CA ASN A 467 -7.56 -13.37 8.78
C ASN A 467 -6.99 -14.81 8.76
N ARG A 468 -5.87 -15.02 8.06
CA ARG A 468 -5.13 -16.30 7.95
C ARG A 468 -4.02 -16.45 9.00
N VAL A 469 -3.55 -15.37 9.59
CA VAL A 469 -2.48 -15.39 10.61
C VAL A 469 -3.01 -15.88 11.96
N LYS A 470 -2.23 -16.74 12.63
CA LYS A 470 -2.53 -17.30 13.96
C LYS A 470 -1.27 -17.29 14.82
N MET A 471 -1.41 -16.92 16.09
CA MET A 471 -0.33 -17.08 17.08
C MET A 471 -0.13 -18.56 17.39
N LYS A 472 1.14 -18.97 17.46
CA LYS A 472 1.55 -20.28 17.95
C LYS A 472 1.64 -20.35 19.47
#